data_AF-A0A932JB05-F1
#
_entry.id   AF-A0A932JB05-F1
#
_cell.length_a   1.000
_cell.length_b   1.000
_cell.length_c   1.000
_cell.angle_alpha   90.00
_cell.angle_beta   90.00
_cell.angle_gamma   90.00
#
_symmetry.space_group_name_H-M   'P 1'
#
loop_
_entity.id
_entity.type
_entity.pdbx_description
1 polymer ?
#
loop_
_entity_poly.entity_id
_entity_poly.type
_entity_poly.pdbx_seq_one_letter_code
_entity_poly.pdbx_strand_id
1 'polypeptide(L)' 'MFGIGMSELLVILLICLLLFGANRLPEIGRSLGEAIREFKKSMKETDDHDKK' A
#
# COMPACT_ATOMS: atom_id res chain seq x y z
N MET A 1 -22.07 -4.14 17.91
CA MET A 1 -22.06 -4.94 16.66
C MET A 1 -21.35 -4.11 15.60
N PHE A 2 -20.49 -4.73 14.79
CA PHE A 2 -19.73 -4.12 13.67
C PHE A 2 -18.38 -3.45 13.99
N GLY A 3 -17.35 -4.28 14.00
CA GLY A 3 -16.00 -3.93 13.58
C GLY A 3 -15.32 -5.22 13.18
N ILE A 4 -14.74 -5.28 11.99
CA ILE A 4 -13.88 -6.41 11.60
C ILE A 4 -12.78 -6.47 12.66
N GLY A 5 -12.85 -7.46 13.53
CA GLY A 5 -11.87 -7.66 14.58
C GLY A 5 -10.53 -8.06 13.98
N MET A 6 -9.46 -7.85 14.75
CA MET A 6 -8.11 -8.25 14.36
C MET A 6 -8.05 -9.72 13.89
N SER A 7 -8.85 -10.59 14.52
CA SER A 7 -8.99 -12.00 14.17
C SER A 7 -9.59 -12.22 12.79
N GLU A 8 -10.65 -11.52 12.42
CA GLU A 8 -11.30 -11.64 11.11
C GLU A 8 -10.39 -11.11 10.00
N LEU A 9 -9.68 -10.01 10.27
CA LEU A 9 -8.71 -9.43 9.35
C LEU A 9 -7.53 -10.39 9.09
N LEU A 10 -7.06 -11.10 10.13
CA LEU A 10 -6.05 -12.16 10.00
C LEU A 10 -6.53 -13.33 9.16
N VAL A 11 -7.78 -13.77 9.31
CA VAL A 11 -8.36 -14.86 8.51
C VAL A 11 -8.45 -14.45 7.04
N ILE A 12 -8.92 -13.23 6.76
CA ILE A 12 -8.98 -12.69 5.39
C ILE A 12 -7.57 -12.60 4.80
N LEU A 13 -6.60 -12.09 5.56
CA LEU A 13 -5.20 -12.02 5.14
C LEU A 13 -4.66 -13.40 4.80
N LEU A 14 -4.95 -14.42 5.62
CA LEU A 14 -4.53 -15.80 5.38
C LEU A 14 -5.13 -16.36 4.09
N ILE A 15 -6.42 -16.13 3.83
CA ILE A 15 -7.07 -16.53 2.58
C ILE A 15 -6.43 -15.81 1.38
N CYS A 16 -6.22 -14.50 1.47
CA CYS A 16 -5.53 -13.74 0.43
C CYS A 16 -4.11 -14.28 0.18
N LEU A 17 -3.37 -14.63 1.23
CA LEU A 17 -2.04 -15.23 1.12
C LEU A 17 -2.06 -16.61 0.45
N LEU A 18 -3.11 -17.41 0.64
CA LEU A 18 -3.27 -18.70 -0.03
C LEU A 18 -3.63 -18.53 -1.52
N LEU A 19 -4.48 -17.55 -1.86
CA LEU A 19 -4.91 -17.29 -3.24
C LEU A 19 -3.81 -16.61 -4.08
N PHE A 20 -3.21 -15.56 -3.54
CA PHE A 20 -2.20 -14.77 -4.23
C PHE A 20 -0.78 -15.27 -3.98
N GLY A 21 -0.55 -16.03 -2.90
CA GLY A 21 0.78 -16.43 -2.46
C GLY A 21 1.45 -15.37 -1.59
N ALA A 22 2.24 -15.81 -0.60
CA ALA A 22 2.95 -14.92 0.33
C ALA A 22 3.95 -13.97 -0.33
N ASN A 23 4.40 -14.29 -1.54
CA ASN A 23 5.38 -13.48 -2.28
C ASN A 23 4.74 -12.34 -3.09
N ARG A 24 3.47 -12.45 -3.51
CA ARG A 24 2.82 -11.43 -4.37
C ARG A 24 2.43 -10.17 -3.60
N LEU A 25 1.96 -10.31 -2.37
CA LEU A 25 1.61 -9.19 -1.49
C LEU A 25 2.76 -8.18 -1.29
N PRO A 26 3.97 -8.59 -0.87
CA PRO A 26 5.09 -7.67 -0.71
C PRO A 26 5.63 -7.14 -2.05
N GLU A 27 5.54 -7.92 -3.13
CA GLU A 27 5.94 -7.49 -4.48
C GLU A 27 5.07 -6.32 -4.97
N ILE A 28 3.75 -6.43 -4.82
CA ILE A 28 2.78 -5.36 -5.12
C ILE A 28 2.99 -4.17 -4.17
N GLY A 29 3.22 -4.42 -2.88
CA GLY A 29 3.49 -3.36 -1.91
C GLY A 29 4.75 -2.55 -2.24
N ARG A 30 5.81 -3.19 -2.74
CA ARG A 30 7.03 -2.52 -3.19
C ARG A 30 6.78 -1.65 -4.41
N SER A 31 6.10 -2.16 -5.44
CA SER A 31 5.82 -1.38 -6.66
C SER A 31 4.88 -0.21 -6.38
N LEU A 32 3.84 -0.40 -5.56
CA LEU A 32 2.98 0.69 -5.11
C LEU A 32 3.75 1.71 -4.27
N GLY A 33 4.63 1.25 -3.38
CA GLY A 33 5.43 2.10 -2.52
C GLY A 33 6.40 2.99 -3.31
N GLU A 34 7.06 2.43 -4.31
CA GLU A 34 7.89 3.19 -5.24
C GLU A 34 7.07 4.21 -6.03
N ALA A 35 5.91 3.81 -6.57
CA ALA A 35 5.01 4.72 -7.27
C ALA A 35 4.54 5.88 -6.39
N ILE A 36 4.12 5.60 -5.15
CA ILE A 36 3.71 6.64 -4.18
C ILE A 36 4.88 7.56 -3.83
N ARG A 37 6.11 7.01 -3.70
CA ARG A 37 7.30 7.79 -3.38
C ARG A 37 7.65 8.78 -4.49
N GLU A 38 7.65 8.32 -5.74
CA GLU A 38 7.90 9.18 -6.90
C GLU A 38 6.76 10.20 -7.07
N PHE A 39 5.49 9.79 -6.91
CA PHE A 39 4.35 10.70 -6.94
C PHE A 39 4.48 11.82 -5.91
N LYS A 40 4.81 11.48 -4.65
CA LYS A 40 5.04 12.47 -3.59
C LYS A 40 6.22 13.38 -3.87
N LYS A 41 7.28 12.89 -4.53
CA LYS A 41 8.45 13.68 -4.91
C LYS A 41 8.09 14.72 -5.97
N SER A 42 7.42 14.29 -7.05
CA SER A 42 6.98 15.20 -8.11
C SER A 42 6.01 16.25 -7.60
N MET A 43 5.05 15.89 -6.73
CA MET A 43 4.16 16.89 -6.11
C MET A 43 4.90 17.93 -5.27
N LYS A 44 5.98 17.53 -4.58
CA LYS A 44 6.78 18.44 -3.77
C LYS A 44 7.63 19.38 -4.62
N GLU A 45 8.20 18.89 -5.72
CA GLU A 45 8.94 19.73 -6.68
C GLU A 45 8.03 20.77 -7.33
N THR A 46 6.77 20.44 -7.62
CA THR A 46 5.77 21.41 -8.12
C THR A 46 5.46 22.50 -7.08
N ASP A 47 5.28 22.16 -5.80
CA ASP A 47 5.00 23.15 -4.73
C ASP A 47 6.17 24.11 -4.47
N ASP A 48 7.41 23.63 -4.59
CA ASP A 48 8.62 24.46 -4.41
C ASP A 48 8.86 25.42 -5.59
N HIS A 49 8.42 25.04 -6.81
CA HIS A 49 8.54 25.88 -8.00
C HIS A 49 7.53 27.02 -8.06
N ASP A 50 6.37 26.91 -7.38
CA ASP A 50 5.35 27.96 -7.30
C ASP A 50 5.67 29.05 -6.25
N LYS A 51 6.63 28.78 -5.34
CA LYS A 51 7.04 29.71 -4.26
C LYS A 51 8.21 30.63 -4.60
N LYS A 52 8.67 30.68 -5.85
CA LYS A 52 9.86 31.44 -6.27
C LYS A 52 9.52 32.45 -7.36
#